data_AF-A0A1Q7UGV7-F1
#
_entry.id   AF-A0A1Q7UGV7-F1
#
_cell.length_a   1.000
_cell.length_b   1.000
_cell.length_c   1.000
_cell.angle_alpha   90.00
_cell.angle_beta   90.00
_cell.angle_gamma   90.00
#
_symmetry.space_group_name_H-M   'P 1'
#
loop_
_entity.id
_entity.type
_entity.pdbx_description
1 polymer ?
#
loop_
_entity_poly.entity_id
_entity_poly.type
_entity_poly.pdbx_seq_one_letter_code
_entity_poly.pdbx_strand_id
1 'polypeptide(L)'
;MVSLAQTALFGIAGVIIGNLATKGGAGGTSKGLHLGWDPTVALVVAVVMTTVIGLIFGAVAARSAGIYFLMITLTFSVIATYTLGQVTNISGFSGIGGISSYTPGWIGDVLAHPDRLYYVALAVAAAVYLLIRYIVRTPFGLSLQGVRDDPVRMASLGYHVPLHRTLAFGFAAFIASLGGILYVWWSGQISPGNVDLPETINLLIMAVIGGLFRIEGAWLGAFVFIVIQNYVRDFSVPGLGFGGTLFGGSFNTIVGIIFLVIVLASPGGLMGAWDRIVAEIARRRGLMRTADESAAGAGN
;
A
#
# COMPACT_ATOMS: atom_id res chain seq x y z
N MET A 1 12.59 4.20 6.94
CA MET A 1 11.96 3.30 7.94
C MET A 1 10.62 2.86 7.38
N VAL A 2 10.25 1.60 7.55
CA VAL A 2 8.92 1.10 7.15
C VAL A 2 7.90 1.55 8.19
N SER A 3 6.67 1.82 7.77
CA SER A 3 5.54 2.11 8.66
C SER A 3 4.40 1.15 8.35
N LEU A 4 3.63 0.81 9.38
CA LEU A 4 2.49 -0.10 9.31
C LEU A 4 1.14 0.61 9.49
N ALA A 5 1.15 1.96 9.53
CA ALA A 5 -0.05 2.75 9.77
C ALA A 5 -0.83 3.08 8.48
N GLN A 6 -0.28 2.78 7.31
CA GLN A 6 -0.86 3.13 6.02
C GLN A 6 -2.20 2.44 5.79
N THR A 7 -2.36 1.19 6.23
CA THR A 7 -3.65 0.47 6.18
C THR A 7 -4.71 1.21 6.98
N ALA A 8 -4.35 1.72 8.16
CA ALA A 8 -5.21 2.54 9.00
C ALA A 8 -5.76 3.76 8.25
N LEU A 9 -4.86 4.50 7.58
CA LEU A 9 -5.17 5.72 6.84
C LEU A 9 -5.98 5.43 5.58
N PHE A 10 -5.66 4.33 4.89
CA PHE A 10 -6.46 3.77 3.80
C PHE A 10 -7.90 3.51 4.25
N GLY A 11 -8.07 2.88 5.42
CA GLY A 11 -9.39 2.60 6.01
C GLY A 11 -10.16 3.85 6.40
N ILE A 12 -9.48 4.81 7.04
CA ILE A 12 -10.06 6.09 7.43
C ILE A 12 -10.57 6.86 6.19
N ALA A 13 -9.80 6.90 5.10
CA ALA A 13 -10.25 7.52 3.85
C ALA A 13 -11.51 6.87 3.29
N GLY A 14 -11.56 5.53 3.28
CA GLY A 14 -12.71 4.78 2.81
C GLY A 14 -13.97 5.01 3.64
N VAL A 15 -13.84 5.15 4.96
CA VAL A 15 -14.96 5.43 5.86
C VAL A 15 -15.43 6.88 5.71
N ILE A 16 -14.52 7.84 5.56
CA ILE A 16 -14.88 9.25 5.34
C ILE A 16 -15.65 9.38 4.03
N ILE A 17 -15.16 8.84 2.92
CA ILE A 17 -15.88 8.92 1.64
C ILE A 17 -17.21 8.16 1.71
N GLY A 18 -17.26 7.00 2.37
CA GLY A 18 -18.50 6.26 2.59
C GLY A 18 -19.56 7.07 3.34
N ASN A 19 -19.18 7.81 4.38
CA ASN A 19 -20.09 8.67 5.15
C ASN A 19 -20.54 9.92 4.39
N LEU A 20 -19.64 10.54 3.63
CA LEU A 20 -19.92 11.79 2.92
C LEU A 20 -20.73 11.56 1.65
N ALA A 21 -20.41 10.51 0.89
CA ALA A 21 -21.01 10.26 -0.42
C ALA A 21 -22.35 9.51 -0.33
N THR A 22 -22.55 8.63 0.65
CA THR A 22 -23.79 7.85 0.73
C THR A 22 -24.96 8.72 1.19
N LYS A 23 -26.07 8.70 0.44
CA LYS A 23 -27.33 9.42 0.76
C LYS A 23 -28.32 8.60 1.59
N GLY A 24 -27.94 7.41 2.02
CA GLY A 24 -28.89 6.46 2.59
C GLY A 24 -29.81 5.90 1.50
N GLY A 25 -29.28 5.01 0.64
CA GLY A 25 -30.13 4.20 -0.26
C GLY A 25 -29.60 3.97 -1.66
N ALA A 26 -29.06 2.77 -1.88
CA ALA A 26 -29.43 1.84 -2.96
C ALA A 26 -28.90 0.46 -2.51
N GLY A 27 -29.74 -0.30 -1.78
CA GLY A 27 -29.37 -1.60 -1.18
C GLY A 27 -29.68 -1.79 0.32
N GLY A 28 -30.15 -0.76 1.03
CA GLY A 28 -30.74 -0.92 2.38
C GLY A 28 -29.80 -0.99 3.59
N THR A 29 -28.48 -0.80 3.47
CA THR A 29 -27.54 -1.00 4.60
C THR A 29 -26.32 -0.08 4.62
N SER A 30 -26.46 1.21 4.34
CA SER A 30 -25.49 2.18 4.87
C SER A 30 -26.00 2.63 6.24
N LYS A 31 -25.21 2.45 7.31
CA LYS A 31 -25.54 2.85 8.71
C LYS A 31 -24.59 3.95 9.23
N GLY A 32 -24.28 4.92 8.37
CA GLY A 32 -23.31 6.00 8.63
C GLY A 32 -24.00 7.37 8.78
N LEU A 33 -23.24 8.46 8.67
CA LEU A 33 -23.74 9.84 8.84
C LEU A 33 -24.64 10.35 7.70
N HIS A 34 -24.70 9.66 6.56
CA HIS A 34 -25.57 9.96 5.41
C HIS A 34 -25.64 11.44 4.98
N LEU A 35 -24.47 12.07 4.81
CA LEU A 35 -24.41 13.49 4.49
C LEU A 35 -24.82 13.81 3.05
N GLY A 36 -24.68 12.85 2.13
CA GLY A 36 -25.19 12.99 0.77
C GLY A 36 -24.55 14.09 -0.06
N TRP A 37 -23.27 14.40 0.19
CA TRP A 37 -22.56 15.44 -0.54
C TRP A 37 -22.26 15.02 -1.98
N ASP A 38 -21.94 16.00 -2.83
CA ASP A 38 -21.46 15.69 -4.17
C ASP A 38 -20.21 14.79 -4.08
N PRO A 39 -20.13 13.68 -4.84
CA PRO A 39 -19.03 12.73 -4.74
C PRO A 39 -17.64 13.36 -5.01
N THR A 40 -17.56 14.44 -5.79
CA THR A 40 -16.30 15.16 -6.03
C THR A 40 -15.85 15.94 -4.80
N VAL A 41 -16.78 16.58 -4.09
CA VAL A 41 -16.51 17.29 -2.84
C VAL A 41 -16.15 16.29 -1.75
N ALA A 42 -16.89 15.18 -1.67
CA ALA A 42 -16.60 14.09 -0.74
C ALA A 42 -15.19 13.50 -0.94
N LEU A 43 -14.76 13.34 -2.20
CA LEU A 43 -13.42 12.89 -2.56
C LEU A 43 -12.34 13.83 -2.01
N VAL A 44 -12.43 15.13 -2.32
CA VAL A 44 -11.44 16.12 -1.89
C VAL A 44 -11.38 16.20 -0.37
N VAL A 45 -12.54 16.22 0.30
CA VAL A 45 -12.62 16.28 1.76
C VAL A 45 -12.05 15.01 2.39
N ALA A 46 -12.33 13.83 1.84
CA ALA A 46 -11.77 12.57 2.35
C ALA A 46 -10.23 12.55 2.26
N VAL A 47 -9.68 12.97 1.13
CA VAL A 47 -8.22 13.05 0.94
C VAL A 47 -7.60 14.06 1.90
N VAL A 48 -8.17 15.26 2.01
CA VAL A 48 -7.64 16.31 2.89
C VAL A 48 -7.71 15.89 4.36
N MET A 49 -8.86 15.38 4.82
CA MET A 49 -9.05 14.95 6.21
C MET A 49 -8.10 13.80 6.57
N THR A 50 -7.99 12.77 5.72
CA THR A 50 -7.06 11.66 5.96
C THR A 50 -5.61 12.13 5.94
N THR A 51 -5.25 13.07 5.07
CA THR A 51 -3.89 13.64 5.04
C THR A 51 -3.58 14.41 6.32
N VAL A 52 -4.53 15.18 6.84
CA VAL A 52 -4.40 15.90 8.12
C VAL A 52 -4.26 14.92 9.29
N ILE A 53 -5.09 13.87 9.34
CA ILE A 53 -4.98 12.80 10.35
C ILE A 53 -3.60 12.11 10.24
N GLY A 54 -3.15 11.85 9.02
CA GLY A 54 -1.82 11.33 8.73
C GLY A 54 -0.71 12.25 9.27
N LEU A 55 -0.79 13.55 9.05
CA LEU A 55 0.18 14.51 9.59
C LEU A 55 0.19 14.51 11.13
N ILE A 56 -0.96 14.38 11.77
CA ILE A 56 -1.06 14.28 13.24
C ILE A 56 -0.38 13.00 13.72
N PHE A 57 -0.70 11.85 13.12
CA PHE A 57 -0.07 10.57 13.46
C PHE A 57 1.43 10.60 13.18
N GLY A 58 1.83 11.22 12.07
CA GLY A 58 3.21 11.46 11.70
C GLY A 58 3.95 12.32 12.72
N ALA A 59 3.33 13.37 13.25
CA ALA A 59 3.92 14.25 14.26
C ALA A 59 4.20 13.52 15.58
N VAL A 60 3.32 12.59 15.95
CA VAL A 60 3.50 11.73 17.13
C VAL A 60 4.58 10.68 16.87
N ALA A 61 4.49 9.95 15.76
CA ALA A 61 5.43 8.88 15.43
C ALA A 61 6.85 9.38 15.12
N ALA A 62 7.00 10.57 14.53
CA ALA A 62 8.29 11.13 14.13
C ALA A 62 9.26 11.37 15.29
N ARG A 63 8.74 11.45 16.53
CA ARG A 63 9.54 11.58 17.75
C ARG A 63 10.26 10.28 18.14
N SER A 64 9.82 9.15 17.60
CA SER A 64 10.40 7.84 17.86
C SER A 64 11.26 7.36 16.68
N ALA A 65 12.19 6.45 16.96
CA ALA A 65 13.07 5.87 15.96
C ALA A 65 13.19 4.35 16.13
N GLY A 66 13.50 3.65 15.04
CA GLY A 66 13.76 2.21 15.06
C GLY A 66 12.53 1.39 15.39
N ILE A 67 12.67 0.45 16.33
CA ILE A 67 11.62 -0.49 16.72
C ILE A 67 10.42 0.25 17.36
N TYR A 68 10.67 1.32 18.12
CA TYR A 68 9.60 2.12 18.73
C TYR A 68 8.70 2.79 17.68
N PHE A 69 9.28 3.25 16.57
CA PHE A 69 8.50 3.80 15.46
C PHE A 69 7.56 2.75 14.86
N LEU A 70 8.08 1.54 14.62
CA LEU A 70 7.26 0.42 14.13
C LEU A 70 6.12 0.10 15.08
N MET A 71 6.41 0.00 16.38
CA MET A 71 5.42 -0.32 17.41
C MET A 71 4.30 0.73 17.47
N ILE A 72 4.64 2.03 17.45
CA ILE A 72 3.64 3.10 17.43
C ILE A 72 2.77 3.03 16.16
N THR A 73 3.36 2.78 14.99
CA THR A 73 2.60 2.71 13.74
C THR A 73 1.69 1.49 13.66
N LEU A 74 2.11 0.36 14.26
CA LEU A 74 1.27 -0.82 14.43
C LEU A 74 0.09 -0.50 15.35
N THR A 75 0.36 0.19 16.47
CA THR A 75 -0.68 0.64 17.40
C THR A 75 -1.70 1.55 16.71
N PHE A 76 -1.27 2.47 15.83
CA PHE A 76 -2.21 3.29 15.05
C PHE A 76 -3.11 2.45 14.13
N SER A 77 -2.56 1.41 13.50
CA SER A 77 -3.37 0.46 12.73
C SER A 77 -4.43 -0.20 13.58
N VAL A 78 -4.05 -0.73 14.75
CA VAL A 78 -4.97 -1.41 15.66
C VAL A 78 -6.03 -0.44 16.21
N ILE A 79 -5.65 0.76 16.63
CA ILE A 79 -6.59 1.78 17.10
C ILE A 79 -7.60 2.11 16.01
N ALA A 80 -7.17 2.26 14.75
CA ALA A 80 -8.09 2.52 13.65
C ALA A 80 -9.07 1.34 13.44
N THR A 81 -8.59 0.09 13.44
CA THR A 81 -9.47 -1.09 13.33
C THR A 81 -10.53 -1.12 14.43
N TYR A 82 -10.14 -0.89 15.69
CA TYR A 82 -11.07 -0.88 16.83
C TYR A 82 -12.01 0.32 16.80
N THR A 83 -11.53 1.49 16.41
CA THR A 83 -12.37 2.69 16.26
C THR A 83 -13.43 2.46 15.19
N LEU A 84 -13.04 1.90 14.04
CA LEU A 84 -13.98 1.52 12.97
C LEU A 84 -14.90 0.37 13.39
N GLY A 85 -14.47 -0.54 14.25
CA GLY A 85 -15.33 -1.63 14.75
C GLY A 85 -16.33 -1.21 15.84
N GLN A 86 -15.95 -0.29 16.71
CA GLN A 86 -16.73 0.06 17.91
C GLN A 86 -17.54 1.35 17.75
N VAL A 87 -17.07 2.32 16.95
CA VAL A 87 -17.78 3.59 16.76
C VAL A 87 -18.85 3.43 15.69
N THR A 88 -19.91 2.71 16.07
CA THR A 88 -21.04 2.34 15.19
C THR A 88 -21.79 3.54 14.61
N ASN A 89 -21.66 4.73 15.20
CA ASN A 89 -22.24 5.97 14.69
C ASN A 89 -21.56 6.43 13.38
N ILE A 90 -20.26 6.16 13.22
CA ILE A 90 -19.48 6.60 12.05
C ILE A 90 -19.31 5.46 11.04
N SER A 91 -19.07 4.23 11.50
CA SER A 91 -18.76 3.10 10.61
C SER A 91 -19.96 2.19 10.34
N GLY A 92 -21.03 2.27 11.12
CA GLY A 92 -22.09 1.27 11.13
C GLY A 92 -21.64 -0.06 11.75
N PHE A 93 -22.59 -0.84 12.28
CA PHE A 93 -22.32 -2.11 12.97
C PHE A 93 -21.60 -3.18 12.11
N SER A 94 -21.70 -3.09 10.78
CA SER A 94 -21.10 -4.08 9.85
C SER A 94 -20.25 -3.42 8.75
N GLY A 95 -19.97 -2.12 8.87
CA GLY A 95 -19.37 -1.33 7.80
C GLY A 95 -20.39 -0.54 6.96
N ILE A 96 -19.86 0.24 6.02
CA ILE A 96 -20.63 1.09 5.11
C ILE A 96 -20.68 0.40 3.75
N GLY A 97 -21.88 0.02 3.29
CA GLY A 97 -22.09 -0.58 1.98
C GLY A 97 -22.77 0.36 0.97
N GLY A 98 -22.80 -0.07 -0.29
CA GLY A 98 -23.49 0.64 -1.39
C GLY A 98 -22.73 1.85 -1.91
N ILE A 99 -21.41 1.92 -1.70
CA ILE A 99 -20.58 3.09 -2.05
C ILE A 99 -20.22 3.07 -3.55
N SER A 100 -20.27 1.91 -4.20
CA SER A 100 -19.99 1.75 -5.64
C SER A 100 -20.94 2.54 -6.55
N SER A 101 -22.14 2.89 -6.07
CA SER A 101 -23.12 3.70 -6.82
C SER A 101 -22.91 5.22 -6.65
N TYR A 102 -22.03 5.65 -5.74
CA TYR A 102 -21.78 7.06 -5.43
C TYR A 102 -20.40 7.50 -5.92
N THR A 103 -20.17 7.37 -7.21
CA THR A 103 -18.92 7.74 -7.86
C THR A 103 -19.08 9.10 -8.56
N PRO A 104 -18.03 9.94 -8.62
CA PRO A 104 -18.08 11.20 -9.35
C PRO A 104 -18.59 11.05 -10.79
N GLY A 105 -19.35 12.04 -11.27
CA GLY A 105 -20.02 11.98 -12.59
C GLY A 105 -19.10 11.77 -13.80
N TRP A 106 -17.79 12.01 -13.66
CA TRP A 106 -16.77 11.73 -14.69
C TRP A 106 -16.32 10.26 -14.74
N ILE A 107 -16.59 9.47 -13.69
CA ILE A 107 -16.36 8.03 -13.65
C ILE A 107 -17.64 7.28 -14.09
N GLY A 108 -18.81 7.84 -13.79
CA GLY A 108 -20.12 7.22 -14.08
C GLY A 108 -20.44 6.07 -13.12
N ASP A 109 -21.46 5.28 -13.44
CA ASP A 109 -21.86 4.15 -12.61
C ASP A 109 -20.87 2.98 -12.79
N VAL A 110 -20.12 2.67 -11.73
CA VAL A 110 -19.09 1.63 -11.70
C VAL A 110 -19.69 0.25 -11.94
N LEU A 111 -20.97 0.05 -11.60
CA LEU A 111 -21.67 -1.22 -11.82
C LEU A 111 -22.02 -1.44 -13.31
N ALA A 112 -22.22 -0.37 -14.07
CA ALA A 112 -22.55 -0.43 -15.49
C ALA A 112 -21.30 -0.51 -16.38
N HIS A 113 -20.20 0.12 -15.96
CA HIS A 113 -18.97 0.23 -16.74
C HIS A 113 -17.71 0.00 -15.88
N PRO A 114 -17.39 -1.26 -15.54
CA PRO A 114 -16.24 -1.60 -14.70
C PRO A 114 -14.88 -1.24 -15.35
N ASP A 115 -14.85 -1.12 -16.67
CA ASP A 115 -13.70 -0.69 -17.46
C ASP A 115 -13.27 0.75 -17.15
N ARG A 116 -14.21 1.65 -16.85
CA ARG A 116 -13.90 3.05 -16.51
C ARG A 116 -13.14 3.15 -15.20
N LEU A 117 -13.56 2.39 -14.19
CA LEU A 117 -12.86 2.34 -12.91
C LEU A 117 -11.44 1.80 -13.09
N TYR A 118 -11.25 0.80 -13.95
CA TYR A 118 -9.92 0.27 -14.28
C TYR A 118 -9.00 1.35 -14.86
N TYR A 119 -9.45 2.10 -15.88
CA TYR A 119 -8.63 3.16 -16.48
C TYR A 119 -8.33 4.31 -15.51
N VAL A 120 -9.29 4.66 -14.64
CA VAL A 120 -9.09 5.69 -13.62
C VAL A 120 -8.10 5.21 -12.56
N ALA A 121 -8.23 3.97 -12.06
CA ALA A 121 -7.28 3.39 -11.13
C ALA A 121 -5.87 3.31 -11.73
N LEU A 122 -5.76 2.91 -13.00
CA LEU A 122 -4.49 2.86 -13.73
C LEU A 122 -3.88 4.25 -13.88
N ALA A 123 -4.68 5.26 -14.24
CA ALA A 123 -4.23 6.64 -14.37
C ALA A 123 -3.76 7.22 -13.02
N VAL A 124 -4.51 7.00 -11.94
CA VAL A 124 -4.14 7.44 -10.59
C VAL A 124 -2.85 6.75 -10.14
N ALA A 125 -2.74 5.43 -10.34
CA ALA A 125 -1.54 4.69 -9.95
C ALA A 125 -0.32 5.17 -10.76
N ALA A 126 -0.45 5.37 -12.07
CA ALA A 126 0.62 5.95 -12.91
C ALA A 126 1.00 7.37 -12.46
N ALA A 127 0.02 8.21 -12.14
CA ALA A 127 0.26 9.55 -11.63
C ALA A 127 1.01 9.54 -10.28
N VAL A 128 0.63 8.65 -9.35
CA VAL A 128 1.33 8.46 -8.07
C VAL A 128 2.76 7.97 -8.30
N TYR A 129 2.98 7.04 -9.23
CA TYR A 129 4.33 6.57 -9.59
C TYR A 129 5.21 7.72 -10.11
N LEU A 130 4.70 8.52 -11.05
CA LEU A 130 5.42 9.67 -11.58
C LEU A 130 5.67 10.74 -10.52
N LEU A 131 4.69 10.98 -9.63
CA LEU A 131 4.81 11.92 -8.52
C LEU A 131 5.92 11.50 -7.55
N ILE A 132 5.96 10.23 -7.15
CA ILE A 132 7.02 9.70 -6.27
C ILE A 132 8.38 9.82 -6.96
N ARG A 133 8.47 9.47 -8.24
CA ARG A 133 9.72 9.56 -9.02
C ARG A 133 10.23 11.00 -9.13
N TYR A 134 9.32 11.95 -9.28
CA TYR A 134 9.66 13.38 -9.27
C TYR A 134 10.14 13.82 -7.88
N ILE A 135 9.36 13.54 -6.83
CA ILE A 135 9.66 13.96 -5.46
C ILE A 135 11.01 13.42 -4.96
N VAL A 136 11.37 12.18 -5.29
CA VAL A 136 12.66 11.59 -4.89
C VAL A 136 13.87 12.39 -5.42
N ARG A 137 13.71 13.11 -6.53
CA ARG A 137 14.76 13.98 -7.12
C ARG A 137 14.73 15.42 -6.60
N THR A 138 13.68 15.82 -5.91
CA THR A 138 13.56 17.17 -5.32
C THR A 138 14.43 17.32 -4.06
N PRO A 139 14.75 18.54 -3.62
CA PRO A 139 15.47 18.77 -2.36
C PRO A 139 14.79 18.10 -1.15
N PHE A 140 13.46 18.01 -1.14
CA PHE A 140 12.72 17.29 -0.11
C PHE A 140 13.05 15.79 -0.12
N GLY A 141 13.05 15.15 -1.29
CA GLY A 141 13.44 13.75 -1.44
C GLY A 141 14.89 13.47 -1.06
N LEU A 142 15.82 14.37 -1.42
CA LEU A 142 17.22 14.28 -1.05
C LEU A 142 17.43 14.44 0.46
N SER A 143 16.72 15.37 1.10
CA SER A 143 16.75 15.55 2.55
C SER A 143 16.24 14.31 3.29
N LEU A 144 15.22 13.64 2.77
CA LEU A 144 14.69 12.38 3.32
C LEU A 144 15.68 11.22 3.20
N GLN A 145 16.42 11.16 2.10
CA GLN A 145 17.51 10.18 1.93
C GLN A 145 18.62 10.44 2.95
N GLY A 146 19.03 11.70 3.14
CA GLY A 146 19.99 12.06 4.19
C GLY A 146 19.50 11.69 5.59
N VAL A 147 18.22 11.95 5.91
CA VAL A 147 17.61 11.61 7.21
C VAL A 147 17.55 10.10 7.44
N ARG A 148 17.45 9.32 6.36
CA ARG A 148 17.48 7.85 6.41
C ARG A 148 18.88 7.32 6.69
N ASP A 149 19.91 7.91 6.07
CA ASP A 149 21.28 7.42 6.16
C ASP A 149 21.90 7.77 7.52
N ASP A 150 21.81 9.03 7.95
CA ASP A 150 22.28 9.46 9.26
C ASP A 150 21.44 10.64 9.79
N PRO A 151 20.45 10.37 10.66
CA PRO A 151 19.61 11.42 11.23
C PRO A 151 20.40 12.37 12.15
N VAL A 152 21.48 11.90 12.79
CA VAL A 152 22.30 12.74 13.68
C VAL A 152 23.09 13.74 12.84
N ARG A 153 23.69 13.28 11.74
CA ARG A 153 24.41 14.15 10.79
C ARG A 153 23.49 15.19 10.16
N MET A 154 22.27 14.81 9.78
CA MET A 154 21.30 15.76 9.22
C MET A 154 20.86 16.81 10.23
N ALA A 155 20.69 16.43 11.50
CA ALA A 155 20.38 17.39 12.57
C ALA A 155 21.51 18.40 12.76
N SER A 156 22.78 17.97 12.70
CA SER A 156 23.95 18.87 12.77
C SER A 156 24.06 19.83 11.58
N LEU A 157 23.49 19.49 10.43
CA LEU A 157 23.40 20.37 9.25
C LEU A 157 22.22 21.37 9.34
N GLY A 158 21.47 21.40 10.44
CA GLY A 158 20.34 22.31 10.66
C GLY A 158 18.98 21.80 10.18
N TYR A 159 18.89 20.54 9.72
CA TYR A 159 17.60 19.96 9.30
C TYR A 159 16.77 19.51 10.51
N HIS A 160 15.50 19.88 10.51
CA HIS A 160 14.53 19.42 11.50
C HIS A 160 14.07 17.99 11.17
N VAL A 161 14.79 16.99 11.66
CA VAL A 161 14.53 15.56 11.39
C VAL A 161 13.08 15.13 11.68
N PRO A 162 12.46 15.48 12.83
CA PRO A 162 11.09 15.07 13.12
C PRO A 162 10.06 15.67 12.15
N LEU A 163 10.29 16.92 11.70
CA LEU A 163 9.41 17.59 10.75
C LEU A 163 9.44 16.90 9.39
N HIS A 164 10.64 16.55 8.88
CA HIS A 164 10.79 15.83 7.61
C HIS A 164 10.11 14.44 7.66
N ARG A 165 10.24 13.74 8.78
CA ARG A 165 9.54 12.45 9.00
C ARG A 165 8.02 12.61 9.02
N THR A 166 7.53 13.66 9.67
CA THR A 166 6.09 13.97 9.73
C THR A 166 5.53 14.27 8.34
N LEU A 167 6.23 15.08 7.55
CA LEU A 167 5.83 15.39 6.17
C LEU A 167 5.85 14.16 5.27
N ALA A 168 6.86 13.30 5.38
CA ALA A 168 6.89 12.03 4.66
C ALA A 168 5.72 11.11 5.05
N PHE A 169 5.33 11.10 6.32
CA PHE A 169 4.19 10.33 6.78
C PHE A 169 2.86 10.91 6.26
N GLY A 170 2.70 12.23 6.27
CA GLY A 170 1.55 12.91 5.66
C GLY A 170 1.45 12.64 4.16
N PHE A 171 2.57 12.65 3.45
CA PHE A 171 2.61 12.30 2.03
C PHE A 171 2.24 10.83 1.78
N ALA A 172 2.70 9.92 2.63
CA ALA A 172 2.27 8.51 2.58
C ALA A 172 0.77 8.36 2.89
N ALA A 173 0.21 9.17 3.80
CA ALA A 173 -1.21 9.20 4.10
C ALA A 173 -2.05 9.70 2.92
N PHE A 174 -1.57 10.73 2.21
CA PHE A 174 -2.18 11.20 0.97
C PHE A 174 -2.26 10.06 -0.06
N ILE A 175 -1.17 9.34 -0.32
CA ILE A 175 -1.16 8.21 -1.26
C ILE A 175 -2.09 7.08 -0.77
N ALA A 176 -2.04 6.74 0.52
CA ALA A 176 -2.90 5.71 1.11
C ALA A 176 -4.39 6.06 0.98
N SER A 177 -4.74 7.34 1.11
CA SER A 177 -6.12 7.80 0.97
C SER A 177 -6.68 7.60 -0.45
N LEU A 178 -5.86 7.84 -1.48
CA LEU A 178 -6.23 7.56 -2.87
C LEU A 178 -6.48 6.06 -3.09
N GLY A 179 -5.63 5.21 -2.52
CA GLY A 179 -5.81 3.75 -2.55
C GLY A 179 -7.10 3.31 -1.85
N GLY A 180 -7.39 3.89 -0.68
CA GLY A 180 -8.59 3.60 0.11
C GLY A 180 -9.87 3.92 -0.64
N ILE A 181 -9.91 5.08 -1.28
CA ILE A 181 -11.05 5.55 -2.06
C ILE A 181 -11.29 4.64 -3.27
N LEU A 182 -10.24 4.31 -4.03
CA LEU A 182 -10.33 3.40 -5.18
C LEU A 182 -10.80 2.01 -4.76
N TYR A 183 -10.29 1.49 -3.63
CA TYR A 183 -10.72 0.22 -3.09
C TYR A 183 -12.20 0.22 -2.72
N VAL A 184 -12.69 1.28 -2.08
CA VAL A 184 -14.09 1.38 -1.68
C VAL A 184 -15.02 1.46 -2.89
N TRP A 185 -14.62 2.12 -3.97
CA TRP A 185 -15.38 2.11 -5.21
C TRP A 185 -15.38 0.74 -5.90
N TRP A 186 -14.27 -0.01 -5.83
CA TRP A 186 -14.18 -1.36 -6.38
C TRP A 186 -14.96 -2.40 -5.55
N SER A 187 -14.76 -2.40 -4.23
CA SER A 187 -15.37 -3.34 -3.29
C SER A 187 -16.85 -3.03 -3.03
N GLY A 188 -17.26 -1.76 -3.21
CA GLY A 188 -18.61 -1.27 -2.93
C GLY A 188 -18.97 -1.18 -1.45
N GLN A 189 -18.10 -1.67 -0.57
CA GLN A 189 -18.26 -1.61 0.87
C GLN A 189 -16.92 -1.45 1.59
N ILE A 190 -16.96 -0.86 2.79
CA ILE A 190 -15.84 -0.86 3.73
C ILE A 190 -16.27 -1.39 5.08
N SER A 191 -15.57 -2.41 5.56
CA SER A 191 -15.77 -3.00 6.88
C SER A 191 -14.48 -2.89 7.72
N PRO A 192 -14.58 -3.02 9.05
CA PRO A 192 -13.40 -3.05 9.92
C PRO A 192 -12.42 -4.18 9.58
N GLY A 193 -12.91 -5.28 8.99
CA GLY A 193 -12.08 -6.39 8.52
C GLY A 193 -11.15 -6.01 7.36
N ASN A 194 -11.45 -4.98 6.58
CA ASN A 194 -10.58 -4.52 5.48
C ASN A 194 -9.38 -3.69 5.98
N VAL A 195 -9.32 -3.41 7.28
CA VAL A 195 -8.32 -2.54 7.92
C VAL A 195 -7.74 -3.24 9.14
N ASP A 196 -7.88 -4.56 9.22
CA ASP A 196 -7.44 -5.35 10.36
C ASP A 196 -5.94 -5.63 10.31
N LEU A 197 -5.44 -6.27 11.36
CA LEU A 197 -4.03 -6.59 11.47
C LEU A 197 -3.54 -7.52 10.34
N PRO A 198 -4.27 -8.60 9.96
CA PRO A 198 -3.98 -9.38 8.76
C PRO A 198 -3.79 -8.54 7.49
N GLU A 199 -4.66 -7.58 7.20
CA GLU A 199 -4.50 -6.73 6.02
C GLU A 199 -3.25 -5.84 6.07
N THR A 200 -2.88 -5.35 7.26
CA THR A 200 -1.61 -4.64 7.45
C THR A 200 -0.40 -5.53 7.20
N ILE A 201 -0.49 -6.82 7.56
CA ILE A 201 0.56 -7.80 7.25
C ILE A 201 0.59 -8.09 5.74
N ASN A 202 -0.55 -8.22 5.07
CA ASN A 202 -0.61 -8.40 3.62
C ASN A 202 0.08 -7.26 2.88
N LEU A 203 -0.18 -6.01 3.29
CA LEU A 203 0.47 -4.83 2.71
C LEU A 203 2.00 -4.85 2.93
N LEU A 204 2.44 -5.28 4.12
CA LEU A 204 3.87 -5.47 4.39
C LEU A 204 4.47 -6.56 3.49
N ILE A 205 3.77 -7.67 3.30
CA ILE A 205 4.18 -8.77 2.42
C ILE A 205 4.35 -8.25 0.98
N MET A 206 3.37 -7.51 0.44
CA MET A 206 3.46 -6.89 -0.89
C MET A 206 4.72 -6.02 -1.02
N ALA A 207 4.98 -5.17 -0.01
CA ALA A 207 6.14 -4.28 -0.01
C ALA A 207 7.49 -5.03 0.06
N VAL A 208 7.54 -6.13 0.83
CA VAL A 208 8.75 -6.94 0.98
C VAL A 208 9.01 -7.81 -0.24
N ILE A 209 7.98 -8.43 -0.83
CA ILE A 209 8.09 -9.19 -2.09
C ILE A 209 8.62 -8.28 -3.19
N GLY A 210 8.08 -7.06 -3.29
CA GLY A 210 8.51 -6.05 -4.25
C GLY A 210 9.94 -5.55 -4.04
N GLY A 211 10.35 -5.41 -2.77
CA GLY A 211 11.64 -4.89 -2.34
C GLY A 211 11.53 -3.45 -1.81
N LEU A 212 11.95 -3.26 -0.55
CA LEU A 212 11.77 -1.99 0.21
C LEU A 212 12.60 -0.80 -0.28
N PHE A 213 13.55 -1.01 -1.21
CA PHE A 213 14.51 -0.01 -1.64
C PHE A 213 14.26 0.55 -3.05
N ARG A 214 13.35 -0.06 -3.83
CA ARG A 214 13.05 0.34 -5.21
C ARG A 214 11.58 0.68 -5.37
N ILE A 215 11.30 1.80 -6.05
CA ILE A 215 9.93 2.25 -6.30
C ILE A 215 9.22 1.30 -7.28
N GLU A 216 9.97 0.76 -8.26
CA GLU A 216 9.47 -0.23 -9.22
C GLU A 216 9.06 -1.53 -8.53
N GLY A 217 9.71 -1.85 -7.40
CA GLY A 217 9.41 -3.01 -6.59
C GLY A 217 7.97 -3.01 -6.06
N ALA A 218 7.43 -1.85 -5.67
CA ALA A 218 6.08 -1.77 -5.12
C ALA A 218 5.00 -2.27 -6.11
N TRP A 219 5.15 -1.95 -7.40
CA TRP A 219 4.25 -2.41 -8.45
C TRP A 219 4.37 -3.90 -8.71
N LEU A 220 5.60 -4.41 -8.81
CA LEU A 220 5.84 -5.84 -9.03
C LEU A 220 5.34 -6.66 -7.83
N GLY A 221 5.59 -6.19 -6.61
CA GLY A 221 5.12 -6.82 -5.37
C GLY A 221 3.60 -6.88 -5.30
N ALA A 222 2.91 -5.77 -5.58
CA ALA A 222 1.46 -5.73 -5.64
C ALA A 222 0.91 -6.64 -6.75
N PHE A 223 1.49 -6.62 -7.95
CA PHE A 223 1.05 -7.45 -9.07
C PHE A 223 1.19 -8.95 -8.74
N VAL A 224 2.37 -9.38 -8.28
CA VAL A 224 2.63 -10.78 -7.92
C VAL A 224 1.72 -11.22 -6.78
N PHE A 225 1.57 -10.39 -5.74
CA PHE A 225 0.69 -10.71 -4.61
C PHE A 225 -0.77 -10.87 -5.05
N ILE A 226 -1.31 -9.95 -5.86
CA ILE A 226 -2.70 -10.01 -6.32
C ILE A 226 -2.92 -11.20 -7.27
N VAL A 227 -1.96 -11.51 -8.14
CA VAL A 227 -2.00 -12.72 -8.98
C VAL A 227 -2.05 -13.96 -8.10
N ILE A 228 -1.13 -14.09 -7.13
CA ILE A 228 -1.15 -15.21 -6.17
C ILE A 228 -2.48 -15.25 -5.44
N GLN A 229 -2.97 -14.10 -4.97
CA GLN A 229 -4.22 -14.00 -4.24
C GLN A 229 -5.41 -14.51 -5.06
N ASN A 230 -5.50 -14.12 -6.33
CA ASN A 230 -6.59 -14.56 -7.21
C ASN A 230 -6.47 -16.04 -7.56
N TYR A 231 -5.29 -16.49 -8.01
CA TYR A 231 -5.10 -17.89 -8.45
C TYR A 231 -5.12 -18.90 -7.31
N VAL A 232 -4.59 -18.57 -6.12
CA VAL A 232 -4.64 -19.47 -4.94
C VAL A 232 -6.06 -19.57 -4.40
N ARG A 233 -6.87 -18.51 -4.51
CA ARG A 233 -8.28 -18.54 -4.10
C ARG A 233 -9.13 -19.46 -4.99
N ASP A 234 -8.77 -19.56 -6.27
CA ASP A 234 -9.41 -20.48 -7.22
C ASP A 234 -8.90 -21.94 -7.09
N PHE A 235 -7.70 -22.13 -6.52
CA PHE A 235 -7.11 -23.45 -6.27
C PHE A 235 -7.57 -24.07 -4.94
N SER A 236 -8.88 -24.23 -4.74
CA SER A 236 -9.40 -25.11 -3.69
C SER A 236 -9.22 -26.57 -4.12
N VAL A 237 -8.12 -27.21 -3.70
CA VAL A 237 -7.78 -28.61 -4.03
C VAL A 237 -8.82 -29.56 -3.42
N PRO A 238 -9.74 -30.15 -4.20
CA PRO A 238 -10.69 -31.13 -3.69
C PRO A 238 -9.97 -32.49 -3.70
N GLY A 239 -9.35 -32.89 -2.59
CA GLY A 239 -8.73 -34.22 -2.51
C GLY A 239 -7.63 -34.43 -1.48
N LEU A 240 -7.09 -33.38 -0.85
CA LEU A 240 -6.23 -33.56 0.32
C LEU A 240 -7.14 -33.71 1.54
N GLY A 241 -7.43 -34.96 1.91
CA GLY A 241 -8.25 -35.40 3.06
C GLY A 241 -7.70 -35.00 4.44
N PHE A 242 -7.46 -33.71 4.65
CA PHE A 242 -7.14 -33.07 5.92
C PHE A 242 -8.26 -32.06 6.28
N GLY A 243 -9.51 -32.54 6.26
CA GLY A 243 -10.72 -31.78 6.54
C GLY A 243 -10.95 -31.43 8.02
N GLY A 244 -9.89 -31.19 8.81
CA GLY A 244 -10.01 -30.88 10.24
C GLY A 244 -8.99 -29.83 10.70
N THR A 245 -9.50 -28.63 11.03
CA THR A 245 -9.06 -27.66 12.06
C THR A 245 -7.59 -27.63 12.54
N LEU A 246 -6.60 -27.80 11.65
CA LEU A 246 -5.22 -27.33 11.88
C LEU A 246 -4.87 -26.14 10.96
N PHE A 247 -5.49 -26.08 9.78
CA PHE A 247 -5.33 -25.01 8.77
C PHE A 247 -6.68 -24.43 8.34
N GLY A 248 -7.50 -23.98 9.29
CA GLY A 248 -8.79 -23.33 9.03
C GLY A 248 -8.72 -21.94 8.34
N GLY A 249 -7.61 -21.64 7.65
CA GLY A 249 -7.29 -20.37 7.01
C GLY A 249 -6.38 -20.55 5.78
N SER A 250 -6.66 -21.58 4.98
CA SER A 250 -5.87 -22.09 3.83
C SER A 250 -5.29 -21.01 2.90
N PHE A 251 -5.99 -19.90 2.68
CA PHE A 251 -5.47 -18.80 1.88
C PHE A 251 -4.28 -18.09 2.56
N ASN A 252 -4.41 -17.73 3.83
CA ASN A 252 -3.42 -16.91 4.54
C ASN A 252 -2.15 -17.72 4.86
N THR A 253 -2.30 -19.03 5.09
CA THR A 253 -1.15 -19.93 5.30
C THR A 253 -0.33 -20.12 4.01
N ILE A 254 -0.98 -20.32 2.86
CA ILE A 254 -0.26 -20.48 1.58
C ILE A 254 0.47 -19.19 1.20
N VAL A 255 -0.20 -18.05 1.33
CA VAL A 255 0.41 -16.73 1.11
C VAL A 255 1.61 -16.52 2.05
N GLY A 256 1.47 -16.87 3.33
CA GLY A 256 2.55 -16.80 4.32
C GLY A 256 3.75 -17.71 3.99
N ILE A 257 3.51 -18.93 3.49
CA ILE A 257 4.58 -19.84 3.05
C ILE A 257 5.30 -19.29 1.83
N ILE A 258 4.57 -18.84 0.80
CA ILE A 258 5.17 -18.25 -0.40
C ILE A 258 5.99 -17.01 -0.04
N PHE A 259 5.45 -16.16 0.83
CA PHE A 259 6.17 -15.02 1.37
C PHE A 259 7.48 -15.45 2.07
N LEU A 260 7.41 -16.44 2.95
CA LEU A 260 8.58 -16.96 3.67
C LEU A 260 9.64 -17.49 2.72
N VAL A 261 9.24 -18.21 1.65
CA VAL A 261 10.15 -18.68 0.60
C VAL A 261 10.79 -17.50 -0.14
N ILE A 262 10.03 -16.49 -0.53
CA ILE A 262 10.56 -15.31 -1.25
C ILE A 262 11.58 -14.55 -0.38
N VAL A 263 11.27 -14.34 0.90
CA VAL A 263 12.15 -13.63 1.83
C VAL A 263 13.42 -14.43 2.11
N LEU A 264 13.32 -15.74 2.31
CA LEU A 264 14.48 -16.61 2.53
C LEU A 264 15.36 -16.73 1.28
N ALA A 265 14.77 -16.75 0.08
CA ALA A 265 15.50 -16.86 -1.18
C ALA A 265 16.16 -15.53 -1.60
N SER A 266 15.55 -14.37 -1.29
CA SER A 266 16.06 -13.05 -1.68
C SER A 266 15.81 -11.99 -0.59
N PRO A 267 16.84 -11.61 0.19
CA PRO A 267 16.76 -10.52 1.17
C PRO A 267 16.46 -9.14 0.57
N GLY A 268 16.59 -8.99 -0.75
CA GLY A 268 16.30 -7.76 -1.50
C GLY A 268 14.94 -7.76 -2.20
N GLY A 269 14.10 -8.79 -2.00
CA GLY A 269 12.87 -9.00 -2.75
C GLY A 269 13.13 -9.43 -4.21
N LEU A 270 12.08 -9.42 -5.02
CA LEU A 270 12.14 -9.84 -6.44
C LEU A 270 13.06 -8.92 -7.28
N MET A 271 13.05 -7.61 -7.02
CA MET A 271 13.93 -6.68 -7.72
C MET A 271 15.40 -6.85 -7.35
N GLY A 272 15.72 -7.20 -6.11
CA GLY A 272 17.10 -7.50 -5.70
C GLY A 272 17.65 -8.77 -6.38
N ALA A 273 16.79 -9.76 -6.64
CA ALA A 273 17.17 -10.94 -7.43
C ALA A 273 17.39 -10.58 -8.91
N TRP A 274 16.53 -9.72 -9.47
CA TRP A 274 16.66 -9.23 -10.84
C TRP A 274 17.99 -8.50 -11.08
N ASP A 275 18.39 -7.60 -10.17
CA ASP A 275 19.65 -6.87 -10.27
C ASP A 275 20.87 -7.82 -10.22
N ARG A 276 20.83 -8.85 -9.38
CA ARG A 276 21.91 -9.86 -9.30
C ARG A 276 22.03 -10.64 -10.60
N ILE A 277 20.90 -11.02 -11.20
CA ILE A 277 20.87 -11.74 -12.49
C ILE A 277 21.38 -10.83 -13.61
N VAL A 278 20.92 -9.58 -13.68
CA VAL A 278 21.37 -8.62 -14.70
C VAL A 278 22.86 -8.30 -14.56
N ALA A 279 23.35 -8.10 -13.33
CA ALA A 279 24.77 -7.88 -13.07
C ALA A 279 25.62 -9.11 -13.45
N GLU A 280 25.10 -10.32 -13.22
CA GLU A 280 25.78 -11.56 -13.57
C GLU A 280 25.82 -11.79 -15.09
N ILE A 281 24.73 -11.48 -15.81
CA ILE A 281 24.68 -11.53 -17.27
C ILE A 281 25.61 -10.46 -17.88
N ALA A 282 25.67 -9.25 -17.30
CA ALA A 282 26.59 -8.20 -17.71
C ALA A 282 28.06 -8.59 -17.50
N ARG A 283 28.39 -9.24 -16.37
CA ARG A 283 29.74 -9.79 -16.12
C ARG A 283 30.10 -10.89 -17.12
N ARG A 284 29.18 -11.80 -17.43
CA ARG A 284 29.42 -12.87 -18.43
C ARG A 284 29.63 -12.32 -19.83
N ARG A 285 28.88 -11.27 -20.23
CA ARG A 285 29.09 -10.59 -21.52
C ARG A 285 30.42 -9.82 -21.58
N GLY A 286 30.84 -9.21 -20.47
CA GLY A 286 32.15 -8.55 -20.38
C GLY A 286 33.33 -9.52 -20.51
N LEU A 287 33.24 -10.68 -19.87
CA LEU A 287 34.27 -11.73 -19.92
C LEU A 287 34.38 -12.40 -21.30
N MET A 288 33.26 -12.55 -22.02
CA MET A 288 33.28 -13.03 -23.42
C MET A 288 33.98 -12.05 -24.36
N ARG A 289 33.80 -10.73 -24.16
CA ARG A 289 34.46 -9.73 -25.02
C ARG A 289 35.98 -9.68 -24.81
N THR A 290 36.45 -9.85 -23.58
CA THR A 290 37.89 -9.93 -23.28
C THR A 290 38.54 -11.23 -23.76
N ALA A 291 37.78 -12.34 -23.81
CA ALA A 291 38.27 -13.60 -24.35
C ALA A 291 38.44 -13.54 -25.88
N ASP A 292 37.52 -12.88 -26.58
CA ASP A 292 37.58 -12.67 -28.04
C ASP A 292 38.74 -11.72 -28.44
N GLU A 293 38.96 -10.65 -27.66
CA GLU A 293 40.09 -9.72 -27.87
C GLU A 293 41.45 -10.40 -27.60
N SER A 294 41.54 -11.29 -26.59
CA SER A 294 42.76 -12.06 -26.31
C SER A 294 43.03 -13.16 -27.35
N ALA A 295 42.00 -13.76 -27.93
CA ALA A 295 42.15 -14.74 -29.02
C ALA A 295 42.56 -14.07 -30.34
N ALA A 296 42.07 -12.86 -30.62
CA ALA A 296 42.46 -12.07 -31.78
C ALA A 296 43.90 -11.51 -31.67
N GLY A 297 44.38 -11.20 -30.46
CA GLY A 297 45.73 -10.70 -30.21
C GLY A 297 46.84 -11.76 -30.19
N ALA A 298 46.50 -13.05 -30.00
CA ALA A 298 47.46 -14.15 -29.99
C ALA A 298 47.75 -14.75 -31.38
N GLY A 299 47.13 -14.21 -32.43
CA GLY A 299 47.27 -14.64 -33.82
C GLY A 299 48.22 -13.80 -34.69
N ASN A 300 48.92 -12.81 -34.11
CA ASN A 300 49.98 -12.02 -34.73
C ASN A 300 51.31 -12.25 -34.01
#